data_AF-A0A932UPH4-F1
#
_entry.id   AF-A0A932UPH4-F1
#
_cell.length_a   1.000
_cell.length_b   1.000
_cell.length_c   1.000
_cell.angle_alpha   90.00
_cell.angle_beta   90.00
_cell.angle_gamma   90.00
#
_symmetry.space_group_name_H-M   'P 1'
#
loop_
_entity.id
_entity.type
_entity.pdbx_description
1 polymer ?
#
loop_
_entity_poly.entity_id
_entity_poly.type
_entity_poly.pdbx_seq_one_letter_code
_entity_poly.pdbx_strand_id
1 'polypeptide(L)'
;PDRARLALADGPLTPAAAADAIRLLAWDAVVGDAVAALRRAADRITGQLVDRLIDPEEEFAIRRRIPLVLAASPTARAVEGLLLALEDSRFEVRYRAGRALSHLLKGNSTLLVDADRVVAAVLREVAVDRGVWESRRLLDRHDDEDWSPVLDELVRDRANRSLEHVFTVLALLLPREPLKVAFRGLHTDDAVLRGTALEYLETALPTTVRQQLWPFLEDDRPSRSERRPSSEILADLLRSRVSIQVNLEELRRKS
;
A
#
# COMPACT_ATOMS: atom_id res chain seq x y z
N PRO A 1 -2.23 18.86 23.08
CA PRO A 1 -1.39 18.95 21.86
C PRO A 1 -0.11 19.77 22.09
N ASP A 2 -0.20 21.05 22.47
CA ASP A 2 0.95 21.96 22.44
C ASP A 2 2.10 21.57 23.39
N ARG A 3 1.78 21.10 24.59
CA ARG A 3 2.79 20.56 25.52
C ARG A 3 3.53 19.34 24.95
N ALA A 4 2.82 18.46 24.24
CA ALA A 4 3.43 17.29 23.61
C ALA A 4 4.35 17.70 22.46
N ARG A 5 3.94 18.69 21.64
CA ARG A 5 4.78 19.24 20.56
C ARG A 5 6.06 19.87 21.09
N LEU A 6 5.95 20.66 22.15
CA LEU A 6 7.11 21.26 22.82
C LEU A 6 8.09 20.19 23.33
N ALA A 7 7.58 19.16 24.00
CA ALA A 7 8.41 18.06 24.49
C ALA A 7 9.07 17.24 23.36
N LEU A 8 8.39 17.07 22.22
CA LEU A 8 8.93 16.39 21.04
C LEU A 8 9.99 17.23 20.32
N ALA A 9 9.92 18.57 20.42
CA ALA A 9 10.91 19.47 19.84
C ALA A 9 12.25 19.51 20.63
N ASP A 10 12.21 19.22 21.94
CA ASP A 10 13.36 19.28 22.83
C ASP A 10 14.36 18.12 22.63
N GLY A 11 15.32 18.32 21.72
CA GLY A 11 16.50 17.46 21.60
C GLY A 11 16.20 16.01 21.15
N PRO A 12 17.22 15.13 21.11
CA PRO A 12 17.03 13.72 20.77
C PRO A 12 16.36 12.98 21.94
N LEU A 13 15.34 12.18 21.63
CA LEU A 13 14.60 11.42 22.63
C LEU A 13 15.51 10.43 23.38
N THR A 14 15.36 10.36 24.69
CA THR A 14 15.92 9.26 25.47
C THR A 14 15.14 7.97 25.19
N PRO A 15 15.73 6.77 25.41
CA PRO A 15 15.00 5.51 25.24
C PRO A 15 13.72 5.43 26.08
N ALA A 16 13.67 6.06 27.26
CA ALA A 16 12.46 6.11 28.08
C ALA A 16 11.39 7.04 27.49
N ALA A 17 11.79 8.24 27.03
CA ALA A 17 10.87 9.18 26.37
C ALA A 17 10.35 8.66 25.02
N ALA A 18 11.12 7.78 24.36
CA ALA A 18 10.70 7.15 23.11
C ALA A 18 9.43 6.31 23.27
N ALA A 19 9.26 5.61 24.40
CA ALA A 19 8.04 4.82 24.65
C ALA A 19 6.78 5.69 24.67
N ASP A 20 6.85 6.87 25.28
CA ASP A 20 5.73 7.83 25.28
C ASP A 20 5.54 8.47 23.91
N ALA A 21 6.62 8.82 23.21
CA ALA A 21 6.53 9.32 21.84
C ALA A 21 5.94 8.30 20.85
N ILE A 22 6.20 7.00 21.03
CA ILE A 22 5.58 5.93 20.24
C ILE A 22 4.06 5.91 20.45
N ARG A 23 3.57 6.08 21.70
CA ARG A 23 2.13 6.18 21.97
C ARG A 23 1.48 7.37 21.26
N LEU A 24 2.21 8.46 21.09
CA LEU A 24 1.73 9.64 20.36
C LEU A 24 1.51 9.37 18.86
N LEU A 25 2.08 8.28 18.31
CA LEU A 25 1.78 7.85 16.94
C LEU A 25 0.30 7.49 16.77
N ALA A 26 -0.44 7.13 17.81
CA ALA A 26 -1.88 6.90 17.69
C ALA A 26 -2.69 8.18 17.37
N TRP A 27 -2.10 9.36 17.56
CA TRP A 27 -2.84 10.63 17.61
C TRP A 27 -2.58 11.52 16.39
N ASP A 28 -3.57 11.64 15.51
CA ASP A 28 -3.49 12.40 14.26
C ASP A 28 -3.03 13.85 14.46
N ALA A 29 -3.42 14.49 15.57
CA ALA A 29 -3.10 15.89 15.84
C ALA A 29 -1.60 16.17 16.08
N VAL A 30 -0.81 15.14 16.40
CA VAL A 30 0.62 15.26 16.76
C VAL A 30 1.50 14.20 16.09
N VAL A 31 0.94 13.37 15.19
CA VAL A 31 1.67 12.28 14.54
C VAL A 31 2.91 12.78 13.78
N GLY A 32 2.80 13.90 13.06
CA GLY A 32 3.94 14.47 12.33
C GLY A 32 5.09 14.85 13.25
N ASP A 33 4.80 15.49 14.38
CA ASP A 33 5.79 15.85 15.40
C ASP A 33 6.40 14.59 16.04
N ALA A 34 5.57 13.58 16.33
CA ALA A 34 6.00 12.33 16.92
C ALA A 34 6.93 11.55 15.99
N VAL A 35 6.56 11.41 14.71
CA VAL A 35 7.39 10.78 13.67
C VAL A 35 8.72 11.53 13.55
N ALA A 36 8.71 12.86 13.45
CA ALA A 36 9.93 13.66 13.32
C ALA A 36 10.87 13.49 14.53
N ALA A 37 10.33 13.45 15.75
CA ALA A 37 11.13 13.24 16.96
C ALA A 37 11.68 11.81 17.04
N LEU A 38 10.86 10.80 16.77
CA LEU A 38 11.28 9.41 16.79
C LEU A 38 12.34 9.11 15.74
N ARG A 39 12.25 9.71 14.54
CA ARG A 39 13.27 9.57 13.48
C ARG A 39 14.65 10.03 13.91
N ARG A 40 14.74 11.17 14.62
CA ARG A 40 16.01 11.68 15.16
C ARG A 40 16.66 10.71 16.16
N ALA A 41 15.88 9.82 16.77
CA ALA A 41 16.35 8.82 17.73
C ALA A 41 16.39 7.40 17.15
N ALA A 42 15.99 7.18 15.90
CA ALA A 42 15.59 5.87 15.38
C ALA A 42 16.65 4.79 15.54
N ASP A 43 17.92 5.09 15.28
CA ASP A 43 19.03 4.13 15.41
C ASP A 43 19.23 3.60 16.84
N ARG A 44 18.86 4.39 17.86
CA ARG A 44 18.99 4.00 19.27
C ARG A 44 17.77 3.24 19.78
N ILE A 45 16.62 3.40 19.12
CA ILE A 45 15.33 2.87 19.58
C ILE A 45 14.74 1.84 18.60
N THR A 46 15.48 1.42 17.57
CA THR A 46 15.01 0.46 16.56
C THR A 46 14.39 -0.77 17.19
N GLY A 47 14.99 -1.31 18.27
CA GLY A 47 14.42 -2.46 19.00
C GLY A 47 13.02 -2.17 19.53
N GLN A 48 12.84 -1.06 20.24
CA GLN A 48 11.53 -0.67 20.78
C GLN A 48 10.49 -0.46 19.69
N LEU A 49 10.89 0.14 18.55
CA LEU A 49 10.00 0.31 17.41
C LEU A 49 9.59 -1.04 16.81
N VAL A 50 10.54 -1.96 16.63
CA VAL A 50 10.27 -3.29 16.10
C VAL A 50 9.37 -4.10 17.04
N ASP A 51 9.64 -4.10 18.35
CA ASP A 51 8.83 -4.79 19.36
C ASP A 51 7.36 -4.37 19.25
N ARG A 52 7.12 -3.06 19.10
CA ARG A 52 5.77 -2.47 18.98
C ARG A 52 5.12 -2.72 17.62
N LEU A 53 5.92 -2.81 16.55
CA LEU A 53 5.43 -3.07 15.20
C LEU A 53 4.91 -4.50 15.04
N ILE A 54 5.60 -5.47 15.65
CA ILE A 54 5.27 -6.91 15.50
C ILE A 54 4.36 -7.44 16.61
N ASP A 55 4.06 -6.63 17.62
CA ASP A 55 3.10 -6.99 18.68
C ASP A 55 1.67 -6.96 18.14
N PRO A 56 0.95 -8.10 18.04
CA PRO A 56 -0.40 -8.13 17.52
C PRO A 56 -1.41 -7.37 18.40
N GLU A 57 -1.12 -7.22 19.69
CA GLU A 57 -1.97 -6.54 20.68
C GLU A 57 -1.74 -5.02 20.68
N GLU A 58 -0.69 -4.53 20.03
CA GLU A 58 -0.43 -3.10 19.90
C GLU A 58 -1.48 -2.42 19.02
N GLU A 59 -1.81 -1.17 19.34
CA GLU A 59 -2.81 -0.41 18.63
C GLU A 59 -2.48 -0.29 17.14
N PHE A 60 -3.45 -0.62 16.28
CA PHE A 60 -3.28 -0.59 14.83
C PHE A 60 -2.77 0.76 14.29
N ALA A 61 -3.18 1.88 14.90
CA ALA A 61 -2.69 3.21 14.52
C ALA A 61 -1.18 3.36 14.76
N ILE A 62 -0.66 2.82 15.87
CA ILE A 62 0.77 2.81 16.18
C ILE A 62 1.50 1.89 15.21
N ARG A 63 1.05 0.64 15.05
CA ARG A 63 1.71 -0.34 14.16
C ARG A 63 1.81 0.15 12.72
N ARG A 64 0.75 0.76 12.18
CA ARG A 64 0.80 1.30 10.81
C ARG A 64 1.72 2.52 10.67
N ARG A 65 2.00 3.28 11.74
CA ARG A 65 2.86 4.49 11.65
C ARG A 65 4.33 4.22 11.94
N ILE A 66 4.66 3.16 12.68
CA ILE A 66 6.05 2.78 12.96
C ILE A 66 6.92 2.59 11.70
N PRO A 67 6.46 1.98 10.59
CA PRO A 67 7.27 1.84 9.38
C PRO A 67 7.81 3.16 8.84
N LEU A 68 7.07 4.28 9.01
CA LEU A 68 7.53 5.61 8.62
C LEU A 68 8.76 6.02 9.43
N VAL A 69 8.80 5.69 10.71
CA VAL A 69 9.96 5.97 11.58
C VAL A 69 11.13 5.07 11.22
N LEU A 70 10.89 3.77 11.05
CA LEU A 70 11.93 2.78 10.72
C LEU A 70 12.60 3.04 9.36
N ALA A 71 11.90 3.70 8.43
CA ALA A 71 12.48 4.14 7.17
C ALA A 71 13.68 5.11 7.35
N ALA A 72 13.82 5.76 8.51
CA ALA A 72 14.99 6.61 8.81
C ALA A 72 16.17 5.84 9.45
N SER A 73 16.06 4.53 9.66
CA SER A 73 17.10 3.71 10.31
C SER A 73 17.56 2.57 9.39
N PRO A 74 18.59 2.78 8.55
CA PRO A 74 19.11 1.79 7.62
C PRO A 74 19.97 0.73 8.32
N THR A 75 19.34 -0.06 9.20
CA THR A 75 19.98 -1.13 9.97
C THR A 75 19.39 -2.49 9.64
N ALA A 76 20.19 -3.55 9.79
CA ALA A 76 19.71 -4.94 9.61
C ALA A 76 18.53 -5.26 10.55
N ARG A 77 18.50 -4.67 11.75
CA ARG A 77 17.39 -4.83 12.70
C ARG A 77 16.09 -4.21 12.19
N ALA A 78 16.17 -3.01 11.59
CA ALA A 78 15.00 -2.37 11.00
C ALA A 78 14.47 -3.18 9.81
N VAL A 79 15.37 -3.67 8.95
CA VAL A 79 15.01 -4.56 7.83
C VAL A 79 14.29 -5.81 8.34
N GLU A 80 14.82 -6.47 9.38
CA GLU A 80 14.21 -7.68 9.91
C GLU A 80 12.82 -7.43 10.50
N GLY A 81 12.67 -6.38 11.31
CA GLY A 81 11.36 -6.03 11.87
C GLY A 81 10.33 -5.67 10.80
N LEU A 82 10.75 -5.00 9.72
CA LEU A 82 9.86 -4.68 8.60
C LEU A 82 9.51 -5.92 7.77
N LEU A 83 10.42 -6.89 7.61
CA LEU A 83 10.10 -8.17 6.97
C LEU A 83 9.08 -8.96 7.79
N LEU A 84 9.20 -9.00 9.12
CA LEU A 84 8.18 -9.59 9.99
C LEU A 84 6.84 -8.86 9.86
N ALA A 85 6.85 -7.53 9.72
CA ALA A 85 5.64 -6.73 9.54
C ALA A 85 4.93 -6.98 8.19
N LEU A 86 5.59 -7.56 7.18
CA LEU A 86 4.93 -8.06 5.97
C LEU A 86 4.03 -9.27 6.24
N GLU A 87 4.02 -9.82 7.46
CA GLU A 87 3.12 -10.90 7.87
C GLU A 87 1.92 -10.40 8.70
N ASP A 88 1.82 -9.10 8.99
CA ASP A 88 0.72 -8.53 9.79
C ASP A 88 -0.65 -8.86 9.17
N SER A 89 -1.62 -9.20 10.00
CA SER A 89 -3.03 -9.39 9.61
C SER A 89 -3.63 -8.23 8.80
N ARG A 90 -3.22 -6.99 9.06
CA ARG A 90 -3.75 -5.75 8.47
C ARG A 90 -2.94 -5.35 7.25
N PHE A 91 -3.63 -5.22 6.12
CA PHE A 91 -3.03 -4.80 4.84
C PHE A 91 -2.21 -3.51 4.94
N GLU A 92 -2.71 -2.50 5.65
CA GLU A 92 -2.03 -1.19 5.71
C GLU A 92 -0.66 -1.26 6.43
N VAL A 93 -0.51 -2.15 7.43
CA VAL A 93 0.80 -2.35 8.07
C VAL A 93 1.77 -2.96 7.07
N ARG A 94 1.36 -4.03 6.37
CA ARG A 94 2.16 -4.69 5.33
C ARG A 94 2.53 -3.73 4.20
N TYR A 95 1.56 -2.95 3.73
CA TYR A 95 1.74 -1.93 2.69
C TYR A 95 2.85 -0.94 3.07
N ARG A 96 2.78 -0.38 4.29
CA ARG A 96 3.77 0.59 4.76
C ARG A 96 5.12 -0.03 5.06
N ALA A 97 5.14 -1.27 5.58
CA ALA A 97 6.37 -2.01 5.79
C ALA A 97 7.13 -2.26 4.47
N GLY A 98 6.42 -2.65 3.40
CA GLY A 98 7.01 -2.81 2.07
C GLY A 98 7.62 -1.51 1.52
N ARG A 99 6.94 -0.38 1.71
CA ARG A 99 7.46 0.94 1.31
C ARG A 99 8.72 1.31 2.09
N ALA A 100 8.69 1.13 3.42
CA ALA A 100 9.85 1.39 4.27
C ALA A 100 11.05 0.51 3.87
N LEU A 101 10.85 -0.79 3.61
CA LEU A 101 11.90 -1.69 3.11
C LEU A 101 12.51 -1.18 1.80
N SER A 102 11.67 -0.87 0.81
CA SER A 102 12.17 -0.41 -0.47
C SER A 102 12.89 0.92 -0.39
N HIS A 103 12.49 1.79 0.54
CA HIS A 103 13.23 3.01 0.86
C HIS A 103 14.61 2.69 1.45
N LEU A 104 14.68 1.87 2.50
CA LEU A 104 15.93 1.48 3.14
C LEU A 104 16.91 0.85 2.15
N LEU A 105 16.44 -0.04 1.27
CA LEU A 105 17.32 -0.71 0.31
C LEU A 105 17.74 0.17 -0.87
N LYS A 106 17.07 1.31 -1.15
CA LYS A 106 17.35 2.13 -2.34
C LYS A 106 18.78 2.66 -2.38
N GLY A 107 19.34 2.98 -1.22
CA GLY A 107 20.66 3.60 -1.07
C GLY A 107 21.68 2.73 -0.34
N ASN A 108 21.34 1.51 0.06
CA ASN A 108 22.15 0.72 0.98
C ASN A 108 22.39 -0.70 0.44
N SER A 109 23.47 -0.86 -0.32
CA SER A 109 23.84 -2.15 -0.95
C SER A 109 24.31 -3.22 0.05
N THR A 110 24.56 -2.85 1.31
CA THR A 110 24.97 -3.78 2.37
C THR A 110 23.79 -4.44 3.08
N LEU A 111 22.59 -3.88 2.94
CA LEU A 111 21.38 -4.45 3.52
C LEU A 111 20.84 -5.53 2.58
N LEU A 112 20.57 -6.70 3.14
CA LEU A 112 20.08 -7.86 2.40
C LEU A 112 18.69 -8.23 2.89
N VAL A 113 17.89 -8.77 1.97
CA VAL A 113 16.60 -9.39 2.27
C VAL A 113 16.62 -10.83 1.81
N ASP A 114 15.92 -11.68 2.57
CA ASP A 114 15.70 -13.07 2.18
C ASP A 114 14.68 -13.13 1.05
N ALA A 115 15.08 -13.70 -0.09
CA ALA A 115 14.23 -13.79 -1.27
C ALA A 115 12.98 -14.65 -1.05
N ASP A 116 13.08 -15.71 -0.27
CA ASP A 116 11.94 -16.60 -0.02
C ASP A 116 10.88 -15.88 0.82
N ARG A 117 11.29 -15.05 1.77
CA ARG A 117 10.37 -14.21 2.57
C ARG A 117 9.71 -13.13 1.73
N VAL A 118 10.43 -12.52 0.80
CA VAL A 118 9.84 -11.54 -0.13
C VAL A 118 8.82 -12.21 -1.05
N VAL A 119 9.14 -13.39 -1.59
CA VAL A 119 8.19 -14.17 -2.41
C VAL A 119 6.95 -14.54 -1.60
N ALA A 120 7.12 -15.03 -0.36
CA ALA A 120 6.00 -15.36 0.53
C ALA A 120 5.11 -14.14 0.82
N ALA A 121 5.70 -12.96 1.02
CA ALA A 121 4.94 -11.71 1.18
C ALA A 121 4.12 -11.38 -0.07
N VAL A 122 4.68 -11.51 -1.28
CA VAL A 122 3.92 -11.31 -2.53
C VAL A 122 2.78 -12.31 -2.66
N LEU A 123 3.04 -13.59 -2.42
CA LEU A 123 2.03 -14.65 -2.52
C LEU A 123 0.87 -14.42 -1.54
N ARG A 124 1.15 -13.93 -0.33
CA ARG A 124 0.10 -13.53 0.64
C ARG A 124 -0.83 -12.46 0.08
N GLU A 125 -0.31 -11.51 -0.70
CA GLU A 125 -1.13 -10.44 -1.25
C GLU A 125 -2.04 -10.88 -2.39
N VAL A 126 -1.57 -11.80 -3.22
CA VAL A 126 -2.32 -12.30 -4.39
C VAL A 126 -3.24 -13.48 -4.05
N ALA A 127 -3.11 -14.07 -2.86
CA ALA A 127 -3.98 -15.16 -2.39
C ALA A 127 -5.38 -14.71 -1.94
N VAL A 128 -5.69 -13.40 -1.96
CA VAL A 128 -7.01 -12.88 -1.57
C VAL A 128 -7.98 -12.83 -2.74
N ASP A 129 -9.27 -12.90 -2.44
CA ASP A 129 -10.31 -12.72 -3.46
C ASP A 129 -10.25 -11.35 -4.13
N ARG A 130 -10.67 -11.30 -5.41
CA ARG A 130 -10.66 -10.08 -6.23
C ARG A 130 -11.41 -8.90 -5.59
N GLY A 131 -12.53 -9.17 -4.90
CA GLY A 131 -13.27 -8.14 -4.19
C GLY A 131 -12.46 -7.49 -3.05
N VAL A 132 -11.67 -8.28 -2.29
CA VAL A 132 -10.78 -7.77 -1.24
C VAL A 132 -9.61 -7.02 -1.86
N TRP A 133 -9.03 -7.56 -2.94
CA TRP A 133 -7.95 -6.93 -3.68
C TRP A 133 -8.33 -5.50 -4.15
N GLU A 134 -9.54 -5.33 -4.68
CA GLU A 134 -10.03 -4.06 -5.21
C GLU A 134 -10.52 -3.09 -4.11
N SER A 135 -11.02 -3.62 -2.99
CA SER A 135 -11.58 -2.81 -1.89
C SER A 135 -10.54 -2.21 -0.95
N ARG A 136 -9.28 -2.68 -0.96
CA ARG A 136 -8.22 -2.20 -0.08
C ARG A 136 -8.01 -0.68 -0.20
N ARG A 137 -8.06 0.00 0.94
CA ARG A 137 -7.83 1.44 1.12
C ARG A 137 -6.91 1.65 2.34
N LEU A 138 -6.18 2.75 2.33
CA LEU A 138 -5.34 3.19 3.46
C LEU A 138 -6.12 4.23 4.27
N LEU A 139 -5.96 4.22 5.59
CA LEU A 139 -6.63 5.16 6.48
C LEU A 139 -5.96 6.53 6.51
N ASP A 140 -4.62 6.59 6.59
CA ASP A 140 -3.95 7.89 6.58
C ASP A 140 -3.67 8.30 5.13
N ARG A 141 -4.37 9.35 4.67
CA ARG A 141 -4.08 9.99 3.38
C ARG A 141 -2.89 10.96 3.48
N HIS A 142 -2.49 11.32 4.70
CA HIS A 142 -1.51 12.37 5.00
C HIS A 142 -0.07 11.87 5.24
N ASP A 143 0.14 10.56 5.39
CA ASP A 143 1.47 9.94 5.59
C ASP A 143 2.10 9.48 4.27
N ASP A 144 1.58 9.95 3.14
CA ASP A 144 2.12 9.72 1.80
C ASP A 144 3.40 10.53 1.60
N GLU A 145 4.41 10.25 2.41
CA GLU A 145 5.77 10.69 2.15
C GLU A 145 6.20 10.23 0.74
N ASP A 146 7.07 10.97 0.09
CA ASP A 146 7.55 10.73 -1.28
C ASP A 146 8.29 9.40 -1.50
N TRP A 147 8.29 8.50 -0.51
CA TRP A 147 8.97 7.21 -0.52
C TRP A 147 8.28 6.12 -1.35
N SER A 148 7.44 6.43 -2.34
CA SER A 148 7.00 5.36 -3.25
C SER A 148 8.14 5.06 -4.22
N PRO A 149 8.81 3.91 -4.11
CA PRO A 149 9.90 3.55 -5.01
C PRO A 149 9.39 3.35 -6.45
N VAL A 150 8.12 2.95 -6.62
CA VAL A 150 7.55 2.53 -7.91
C VAL A 150 6.67 3.61 -8.55
N LEU A 151 6.04 4.48 -7.77
CA LEU A 151 5.09 5.48 -8.30
C LEU A 151 5.72 6.86 -8.46
N ASP A 152 5.66 7.39 -9.68
CA ASP A 152 5.51 8.84 -9.86
C ASP A 152 4.05 9.21 -9.54
N GLU A 153 3.82 10.46 -9.13
CA GLU A 153 2.52 11.00 -8.72
C GLU A 153 1.37 10.68 -9.70
N LEU A 154 1.66 10.61 -11.00
CA LEU A 154 0.69 10.37 -12.08
C LEU A 154 0.07 8.95 -12.08
N VAL A 155 0.75 7.94 -11.53
CA VAL A 155 0.27 6.54 -11.53
C VAL A 155 -0.54 6.22 -10.28
N ARG A 156 -0.37 7.02 -9.21
CA ARG A 156 -1.02 6.83 -7.90
C ARG A 156 -2.55 6.90 -7.98
N ASP A 157 -3.09 7.65 -8.94
CA ASP A 157 -4.54 7.89 -9.08
C ASP A 157 -5.28 6.79 -9.87
N ARG A 158 -4.55 5.93 -10.61
CA ARG A 158 -5.12 4.88 -11.47
C ARG A 158 -4.92 3.46 -10.94
N ALA A 159 -3.88 3.25 -10.12
CA ALA A 159 -3.56 1.94 -9.56
C ALA A 159 -4.36 1.66 -8.28
N ASN A 160 -4.84 0.43 -8.12
CA ASN A 160 -5.32 0.00 -6.81
C ASN A 160 -4.13 -0.24 -5.86
N ARG A 161 -4.36 -0.08 -4.55
CA ARG A 161 -3.28 -0.15 -3.54
C ARG A 161 -2.64 -1.53 -3.45
N SER A 162 -3.36 -2.59 -3.81
CA SER A 162 -2.86 -3.96 -3.79
C SER A 162 -1.78 -4.18 -4.84
N LEU A 163 -2.02 -3.75 -6.07
CA LEU A 163 -1.05 -3.89 -7.16
C LEU A 163 0.18 -3.03 -6.89
N GLU A 164 -0.01 -1.80 -6.40
CA GLU A 164 1.10 -0.94 -5.95
C GLU A 164 1.95 -1.65 -4.88
N HIS A 165 1.31 -2.28 -3.89
CA HIS A 165 2.01 -2.99 -2.83
C HIS A 165 2.83 -4.15 -3.39
N VAL A 166 2.23 -4.98 -4.23
CA VAL A 166 2.91 -6.13 -4.84
C VAL A 166 4.14 -5.68 -5.61
N PHE A 167 4.04 -4.63 -6.43
CA PHE A 167 5.19 -4.10 -7.15
C PHE A 167 6.24 -3.48 -6.23
N THR A 168 5.82 -2.86 -5.12
CA THR A 168 6.74 -2.34 -4.11
C THR A 168 7.56 -3.46 -3.46
N VAL A 169 6.94 -4.60 -3.17
CA VAL A 169 7.60 -5.78 -2.58
C VAL A 169 8.45 -6.51 -3.62
N LEU A 170 7.98 -6.64 -4.86
CA LEU A 170 8.76 -7.20 -5.97
C LEU A 170 10.03 -6.40 -6.27
N ALA A 171 10.01 -5.08 -6.06
CA ALA A 171 11.17 -4.20 -6.22
C ALA A 171 12.29 -4.47 -5.21
N LEU A 172 12.07 -5.34 -4.22
CA LEU A 172 13.11 -5.83 -3.31
C LEU A 172 13.96 -6.95 -3.95
N LEU A 173 13.47 -7.60 -5.01
CA LEU A 173 14.16 -8.68 -5.73
C LEU A 173 14.48 -8.35 -7.18
N LEU A 174 13.60 -7.60 -7.84
CA LEU A 174 13.72 -7.29 -9.25
C LEU A 174 14.32 -5.90 -9.47
N PRO A 175 15.02 -5.69 -10.61
CA PRO A 175 15.51 -4.37 -11.00
C PRO A 175 14.38 -3.33 -11.00
N ARG A 176 14.61 -2.22 -10.29
CA ARG A 176 13.56 -1.23 -9.99
C ARG A 176 13.08 -0.51 -11.24
N GLU A 177 13.99 -0.07 -12.11
CA GLU A 177 13.67 0.73 -13.28
C GLU A 177 12.80 -0.05 -14.28
N PRO A 178 13.14 -1.29 -14.70
CA PRO A 178 12.25 -2.09 -15.52
C PRO A 178 10.89 -2.37 -14.86
N LEU A 179 10.88 -2.67 -13.57
CA LEU A 179 9.64 -2.94 -12.84
C LEU A 179 8.72 -1.71 -12.78
N LYS A 180 9.27 -0.50 -12.63
CA LYS A 180 8.53 0.77 -12.75
C LYS A 180 7.93 0.96 -14.13
N VAL A 181 8.70 0.69 -15.18
CA VAL A 181 8.23 0.81 -16.57
C VAL A 181 7.10 -0.18 -16.82
N ALA A 182 7.24 -1.44 -16.37
CA ALA A 182 6.18 -2.44 -16.46
C ALA A 182 4.92 -2.01 -15.70
N PHE A 183 5.07 -1.50 -14.48
CA PHE A 183 3.93 -0.98 -13.71
C PHE A 183 3.19 0.15 -14.43
N ARG A 184 3.91 1.08 -15.07
CA ARG A 184 3.31 2.15 -15.89
C ARG A 184 2.62 1.58 -17.12
N GLY A 185 3.22 0.61 -17.79
CA GLY A 185 2.64 -0.07 -18.95
C GLY A 185 1.35 -0.82 -18.63
N LEU A 186 1.15 -1.27 -17.39
CA LEU A 186 -0.14 -1.85 -16.97
C LEU A 186 -1.27 -0.81 -16.83
N HIS A 187 -0.95 0.49 -16.77
CA HIS A 187 -1.92 1.57 -16.54
C HIS A 187 -2.04 2.56 -17.71
N THR A 188 -1.40 2.25 -18.85
CA THR A 188 -1.51 3.03 -20.08
C THR A 188 -2.62 2.47 -20.98
N ASP A 189 -3.17 3.33 -21.84
CA ASP A 189 -4.13 2.94 -22.87
C ASP A 189 -3.43 2.39 -24.14
N ASP A 190 -2.09 2.49 -24.22
CA ASP A 190 -1.27 1.97 -25.32
C ASP A 190 -1.11 0.44 -25.22
N ALA A 191 -1.73 -0.28 -26.16
CA ALA A 191 -1.70 -1.74 -26.22
C ALA A 191 -0.29 -2.31 -26.42
N VAL A 192 0.60 -1.62 -27.13
CA VAL A 192 1.98 -2.07 -27.37
C VAL A 192 2.77 -2.00 -26.07
N LEU A 193 2.74 -0.85 -25.39
CA LEU A 193 3.42 -0.67 -24.10
C LEU A 193 2.87 -1.61 -23.02
N ARG A 194 1.55 -1.85 -23.02
CA ARG A 194 0.93 -2.83 -22.13
C ARG A 194 1.40 -4.25 -22.43
N GLY A 195 1.48 -4.64 -23.71
CA GLY A 195 2.03 -5.93 -24.14
C GLY A 195 3.46 -6.12 -23.68
N THR A 196 4.33 -5.13 -23.89
CA THR A 196 5.74 -5.16 -23.44
C THR A 196 5.87 -5.26 -21.91
N ALA A 197 5.00 -4.58 -21.16
CA ALA A 197 4.99 -4.71 -19.70
C ALA A 197 4.63 -6.14 -19.25
N LEU A 198 3.62 -6.75 -19.87
CA LEU A 198 3.24 -8.13 -19.57
C LEU A 198 4.35 -9.11 -19.97
N GLU A 199 4.96 -8.97 -21.14
CA GLU A 199 6.09 -9.81 -21.59
C GLU A 199 7.29 -9.73 -20.63
N TYR A 200 7.64 -8.53 -20.17
CA TYR A 200 8.67 -8.37 -19.15
C TYR A 200 8.30 -9.10 -17.85
N LEU A 201 7.06 -8.96 -17.38
CA LEU A 201 6.62 -9.63 -16.15
C LEU A 201 6.56 -11.16 -16.31
N GLU A 202 6.23 -11.65 -17.51
CA GLU A 202 6.21 -13.08 -17.81
C GLU A 202 7.60 -13.72 -17.65
N THR A 203 8.64 -12.99 -18.06
CA THR A 203 10.03 -13.43 -18.04
C THR A 203 10.73 -13.17 -16.70
N ALA A 204 10.41 -12.05 -16.04
CA ALA A 204 11.08 -11.63 -14.81
C ALA A 204 10.51 -12.29 -13.53
N LEU A 205 9.22 -12.64 -13.51
CA LEU A 205 8.57 -13.15 -12.30
C LEU A 205 8.87 -14.64 -12.06
N PRO A 206 9.12 -15.06 -10.80
CA PRO A 206 9.09 -16.47 -10.43
C PRO A 206 7.76 -17.12 -10.84
N THR A 207 7.79 -18.36 -11.34
CA THR A 207 6.62 -19.04 -11.92
C THR A 207 5.41 -19.06 -10.97
N THR A 208 5.66 -19.30 -9.67
CA THR A 208 4.62 -19.33 -8.63
C THR A 208 3.94 -17.98 -8.44
N VAL A 209 4.73 -16.90 -8.39
CA VAL A 209 4.22 -15.53 -8.30
C VAL A 209 3.45 -15.16 -9.55
N ARG A 210 4.00 -15.48 -10.73
CA ARG A 210 3.37 -15.19 -12.02
C ARG A 210 1.98 -15.80 -12.10
N GLN A 211 1.85 -17.09 -11.83
CA GLN A 211 0.58 -17.82 -11.92
C GLN A 211 -0.53 -17.21 -11.04
N GLN A 212 -0.19 -16.72 -9.85
CA GLN A 212 -1.16 -16.14 -8.93
C GLN A 212 -1.43 -14.65 -9.17
N LEU A 213 -0.43 -13.90 -9.66
CA LEU A 213 -0.57 -12.47 -9.94
C LEU A 213 -1.30 -12.20 -11.26
N TRP A 214 -1.13 -13.05 -12.26
CA TRP A 214 -1.65 -12.84 -13.63
C TRP A 214 -3.14 -12.47 -13.70
N PRO A 215 -4.05 -13.13 -12.95
CA PRO A 215 -5.48 -12.79 -12.94
C PRO A 215 -5.80 -11.35 -12.50
N PHE A 216 -4.87 -10.67 -11.84
CA PHE A 216 -5.02 -9.26 -11.43
C PHE A 216 -4.38 -8.28 -12.42
N LEU A 217 -3.57 -8.75 -13.37
CA LEU A 217 -2.91 -7.95 -14.41
C LEU A 217 -3.72 -7.92 -15.70
N GLU A 218 -4.39 -9.03 -16.00
CA GLU A 218 -5.31 -9.13 -17.11
C GLU A 218 -6.57 -8.33 -16.80
N ASP A 219 -6.68 -7.20 -17.49
CA ASP A 219 -7.76 -6.29 -17.28
C ASP A 219 -9.06 -6.84 -17.88
N ASP A 220 -9.94 -7.40 -17.03
CA ASP A 220 -11.36 -7.59 -17.34
C ASP A 220 -12.14 -6.26 -17.31
N ARG A 221 -11.50 -5.12 -16.99
CA ARG A 221 -12.18 -3.83 -17.16
C ARG A 221 -12.42 -3.69 -18.67
N PRO A 222 -13.69 -3.64 -19.14
CA PRO A 222 -13.95 -3.24 -20.51
C PRO A 222 -13.25 -1.90 -20.70
N SER A 223 -12.53 -1.76 -21.80
CA SER A 223 -11.88 -0.51 -22.16
C SER A 223 -12.87 0.62 -21.86
N ARG A 224 -12.44 1.64 -21.12
CA ARG A 224 -13.22 2.89 -20.98
C ARG A 224 -13.34 3.63 -22.33
N SER A 225 -13.00 2.98 -23.44
CA SER A 225 -13.30 3.32 -24.82
C SER A 225 -14.70 2.83 -25.18
N GLU A 226 -15.69 3.39 -24.50
CA GLU A 226 -17.07 3.66 -24.96
C GLU A 226 -17.85 4.06 -23.71
N ARG A 227 -17.69 5.32 -23.31
CA ARG A 227 -18.75 5.97 -22.53
C ARG A 227 -19.99 5.91 -23.42
N ARG A 228 -20.95 5.04 -23.08
CA ARG A 228 -22.28 5.09 -23.69
C ARG A 228 -22.74 6.55 -23.69
N PRO A 229 -23.19 7.10 -24.83
CA PRO A 229 -23.59 8.49 -24.88
C PRO A 229 -24.68 8.72 -23.83
N SER A 230 -24.65 9.87 -23.14
CA SER A 230 -25.57 10.17 -22.03
C SER A 230 -27.05 10.03 -22.42
N SER A 231 -27.36 10.10 -23.72
CA SER A 231 -28.68 9.82 -24.29
C SER A 231 -29.15 8.37 -24.10
N GLU A 232 -28.24 7.40 -24.15
CA GLU A 232 -28.53 5.97 -24.04
C GLU A 232 -28.75 5.57 -22.56
N ILE A 233 -27.95 6.14 -21.66
CA ILE A 233 -28.11 6.00 -20.20
C ILE A 233 -29.42 6.66 -19.75
N LEU A 234 -29.77 7.83 -20.28
CA LEU A 234 -31.04 8.51 -20.01
C LEU A 234 -32.24 7.70 -20.56
N ALA A 235 -32.11 7.12 -21.77
CA ALA A 235 -33.15 6.28 -22.35
C ALA A 235 -33.40 4.99 -21.53
N ASP A 236 -32.35 4.37 -20.98
CA ASP A 236 -32.47 3.21 -20.10
C ASP A 236 -33.09 3.57 -18.73
N LEU A 237 -32.74 4.74 -18.18
CA LEU A 237 -33.35 5.28 -16.95
C LEU A 237 -34.83 5.63 -17.12
N LEU A 238 -35.22 6.15 -18.29
CA LEU A 238 -36.62 6.44 -18.59
C LEU A 238 -37.42 5.15 -18.88
N ARG A 239 -36.81 4.16 -19.54
CA ARG A 239 -37.41 2.82 -19.71
C ARG A 239 -37.63 2.11 -18.37
N SER A 240 -36.71 2.23 -17.41
CA SER A 240 -36.87 1.60 -16.10
C SER A 240 -37.95 2.28 -15.23
N ARG A 241 -38.22 3.58 -15.41
CA ARG A 241 -39.33 4.27 -14.73
C ARG A 241 -40.72 3.79 -15.15
N VAL A 242 -40.91 3.45 -16.43
CA VAL A 242 -42.20 2.92 -16.93
C VAL A 242 -42.48 1.55 -16.31
N SER A 243 -41.48 0.68 -16.22
CA SER A 243 -41.63 -0.65 -15.60
C SER A 243 -41.89 -0.60 -14.09
N ILE A 244 -41.40 0.43 -13.39
CA ILE A 244 -41.63 0.62 -11.95
C ILE A 244 -43.02 1.20 -11.66
N GLN A 245 -43.52 2.14 -12.48
CA GLN A 245 -44.88 2.67 -12.34
C GLN A 245 -45.96 1.63 -12.66
N VAL A 246 -45.77 0.81 -13.70
CA VAL A 246 -46.72 -0.25 -14.06
C VAL A 246 -46.81 -1.32 -12.96
N ASN A 247 -45.67 -1.73 -12.37
CA ASN A 247 -45.68 -2.66 -11.24
C ASN A 247 -46.32 -2.08 -9.96
N LEU A 248 -46.13 -0.78 -9.68
CA LEU A 248 -46.73 -0.12 -8.52
C LEU A 248 -48.25 0.07 -8.67
N GLU A 249 -48.74 0.29 -9.90
CA GLU A 249 -50.18 0.36 -10.19
C GLU A 249 -50.84 -1.03 -10.15
N GLU A 250 -50.17 -2.07 -10.64
CA GLU A 250 -50.67 -3.46 -10.51
C GLU A 250 -50.73 -3.93 -9.05
N LEU A 251 -49.76 -3.54 -8.22
CA LEU A 251 -49.75 -3.83 -6.78
C LEU A 251 -50.86 -3.08 -6.02
N ARG A 252 -51.16 -1.83 -6.39
CA ARG A 252 -52.26 -1.04 -5.79
C ARG A 252 -53.65 -1.51 -6.19
N ARG A 253 -53.78 -2.20 -7.33
CA ARG A 253 -55.07 -2.72 -7.83
C ARG A 253 -55.38 -4.13 -7.31
N LYS A 254 -54.40 -4.80 -6.67
CA LYS A 254 -54.52 -6.12 -6.03
C LYS A 254 -54.57 -6.05 -4.49
N SER A 255 -54.49 -4.86 -3.90
CA SER A 255 -54.75 -4.59 -2.48
C SER A 255 -56.09 -3.90 -2.31
#